data_AF-A0A919HZA7-F1
#
_entry.id   AF-A0A919HZA7-F1
#
_cell.length_a   1.000
_cell.length_b   1.000
_cell.length_c   1.000
_cell.angle_alpha   90.00
_cell.angle_beta   90.00
_cell.angle_gamma   90.00
#
_symmetry.space_group_name_H-M   'P 1'
#
loop_
_entity.id
_entity.type
_entity.pdbx_description
1 polymer ?
#
loop_
_entity_poly.entity_id
_entity_poly.type
_entity_poly.pdbx_seq_one_letter_code
_entity_poly.pdbx_strand_id
1 'polypeptide(L)'
;MASEKGALLQRRGVDWRYEVEGETWSFRDTAGALSHLPLPQVPLQNAATAVAALRASGLAVDDAILRAGIRDAMLPGRFQIISDAPRVILDVAHNPHAAAYLAGRLKTLAKTGRVLAVIGMLHDKDIAGTLANLAPEVDAVLRAAGRPARRDGRAAGGTFALRYSL
;
A
#
# COMPACT_ATOMS: atom_id res chain seq x y z
N MET A 1 -26.33 -3.98 2.15
CA MET A 1 -25.34 -4.20 1.06
C MET A 1 -25.48 -3.12 -0.03
N ALA A 2 -24.53 -2.96 -0.95
CA ALA A 2 -24.52 -1.85 -1.94
C ALA A 2 -25.83 -1.74 -2.75
N SER A 3 -26.43 -2.89 -3.08
CA SER A 3 -27.74 -3.02 -3.73
C SER A 3 -28.91 -2.44 -2.91
N GLU A 4 -28.85 -2.49 -1.58
CA GLU A 4 -29.88 -1.92 -0.69
C GLU A 4 -29.81 -0.39 -0.64
N LYS A 5 -28.70 0.22 -1.07
CA LYS A 5 -28.49 1.68 -1.07
C LYS A 5 -28.57 2.31 -2.46
N GLY A 6 -28.94 1.54 -3.49
CA GLY A 6 -28.98 2.02 -4.88
C GLY A 6 -27.59 2.39 -5.44
N ALA A 7 -26.51 1.91 -4.81
CA ALA A 7 -25.16 2.19 -5.27
C ALA A 7 -24.76 1.21 -6.37
N LEU A 8 -24.08 1.71 -7.41
CA LEU A 8 -23.53 0.87 -8.46
C LEU A 8 -22.48 -0.09 -7.88
N LEU A 9 -22.75 -1.39 -7.93
CA LEU A 9 -21.82 -2.42 -7.51
C LEU A 9 -20.92 -2.82 -8.68
N GLN A 10 -19.62 -2.63 -8.51
CA GLN A 10 -18.61 -3.18 -9.41
C GLN A 10 -17.59 -4.02 -8.64
N ARG A 11 -17.23 -5.17 -9.19
CA ARG A 11 -16.38 -6.19 -8.55
C ARG A 11 -15.20 -6.55 -9.43
N ARG A 12 -14.01 -6.56 -8.82
CA ARG A 12 -12.80 -7.10 -9.45
C ARG A 12 -12.99 -8.57 -9.82
N GLY A 13 -12.59 -8.94 -11.03
CA GLY A 13 -12.70 -10.29 -11.57
C GLY A 13 -14.08 -10.61 -12.18
N VAL A 14 -15.04 -9.69 -12.07
CA VAL A 14 -16.36 -9.82 -12.71
C VAL A 14 -16.60 -8.65 -13.66
N ASP A 15 -16.58 -7.43 -13.13
CA ASP A 15 -16.92 -6.22 -13.88
C ASP A 15 -15.67 -5.53 -14.45
N TRP A 16 -14.53 -5.71 -13.79
CA TRP A 16 -13.24 -5.19 -14.22
C TRP A 16 -12.08 -6.07 -13.74
N ARG A 17 -10.94 -5.98 -14.43
CA ARG A 17 -9.70 -6.67 -14.07
C ARG A 17 -8.48 -5.83 -14.43
N TYR A 18 -7.33 -6.21 -13.86
CA TYR A 18 -6.05 -5.64 -14.23
C TYR A 18 -4.99 -6.73 -14.33
N GLU A 19 -3.99 -6.50 -15.17
CA GLU A 19 -2.87 -7.41 -15.43
C GLU A 19 -1.56 -6.61 -15.39
N VAL A 20 -0.48 -7.22 -14.90
CA VAL A 20 0.85 -6.58 -14.80
C VAL A 20 1.73 -7.12 -15.92
N GLU A 21 2.38 -6.23 -16.65
CA GLU A 21 3.15 -6.50 -17.85
C GLU A 21 4.50 -5.76 -17.73
N GLY A 22 5.48 -6.40 -17.07
CA GLY A 22 6.80 -5.83 -16.82
C GLY A 22 6.73 -4.58 -15.94
N GLU A 23 7.12 -3.43 -16.49
CA GLU A 23 7.10 -2.12 -15.83
C GLU A 23 5.79 -1.35 -16.05
N THR A 24 4.79 -1.98 -16.66
CA THR A 24 3.48 -1.40 -16.91
C THR A 24 2.37 -2.33 -16.46
N TRP A 25 1.14 -1.83 -16.50
CA TRP A 25 -0.04 -2.64 -16.25
C TRP A 25 -1.18 -2.22 -17.15
N SER A 26 -2.16 -3.10 -17.30
CA SER A 26 -3.36 -2.87 -18.09
C SER A 26 -4.60 -2.99 -17.22
N PHE A 27 -5.63 -2.18 -17.50
CA PHE A 27 -6.94 -2.23 -16.87
C PHE A 27 -7.99 -2.51 -17.93
N ARG A 28 -8.98 -3.36 -17.62
CA ARG A 28 -10.08 -3.68 -18.53
C ARG A 28 -11.40 -3.73 -17.79
N ASP A 29 -12.42 -3.10 -18.38
CA ASP A 29 -13.82 -3.16 -17.96
C ASP A 29 -14.76 -3.25 -19.17
N THR A 30 -16.07 -3.07 -18.96
CA THR A 30 -17.09 -3.10 -20.01
C THR A 30 -16.98 -1.94 -21.00
N ALA A 31 -16.34 -0.84 -20.63
CA ALA A 31 -16.13 0.33 -21.47
C ALA A 31 -14.79 0.28 -22.25
N GLY A 32 -14.02 -0.81 -22.14
CA GLY A 32 -12.81 -1.04 -22.92
C GLY A 32 -11.58 -1.32 -22.07
N ALA A 33 -10.40 -1.11 -22.64
CA ALA A 33 -9.12 -1.35 -21.99
C ALA A 33 -8.22 -0.11 -22.00
N LEU A 34 -7.48 0.07 -20.92
CA LEU A 34 -6.40 1.02 -20.78
C LEU A 34 -5.10 0.22 -20.70
N SER A 35 -4.22 0.38 -21.71
CA SER A 35 -2.96 -0.33 -21.80
C SER A 35 -1.77 0.56 -21.44
N HIS A 36 -0.65 -0.09 -21.11
CA HIS A 36 0.64 0.55 -20.82
C HIS A 36 0.54 1.64 -19.73
N LEU A 37 -0.30 1.42 -18.72
CA LEU A 37 -0.40 2.34 -17.59
C LEU A 37 0.91 2.29 -16.78
N PRO A 38 1.40 3.45 -16.31
CA PRO A 38 2.60 3.48 -15.47
C PRO A 38 2.33 2.81 -14.12
N LEU A 39 3.32 2.14 -13.55
CA LEU A 39 3.19 1.58 -12.20
C LEU A 39 3.04 2.69 -11.16
N PRO A 40 2.04 2.59 -10.26
CA PRO A 40 1.85 3.55 -9.18
C PRO A 40 2.82 3.30 -8.02
N GLN A 41 3.03 4.32 -7.19
CA GLN A 41 3.79 4.16 -5.94
C GLN A 41 2.93 3.52 -4.83
N VAL A 42 1.62 3.73 -4.88
CA VAL A 42 0.63 3.08 -4.02
C VAL A 42 0.39 1.61 -4.44
N PRO A 43 -0.19 0.76 -3.57
CA PRO A 43 -0.55 -0.60 -3.96
C PRO A 43 -1.37 -0.63 -5.24
N LEU A 44 -0.93 -1.42 -6.23
CA LEU A 44 -1.56 -1.49 -7.55
C LEU A 44 -3.06 -1.80 -7.49
N GLN A 45 -3.48 -2.64 -6.55
CA GLN A 45 -4.88 -2.95 -6.30
C GLN A 45 -5.72 -1.71 -5.97
N ASN A 46 -5.15 -0.77 -5.21
CA ASN A 46 -5.82 0.48 -4.86
C ASN A 46 -5.90 1.40 -6.08
N ALA A 47 -4.83 1.48 -6.88
CA ALA A 47 -4.85 2.25 -8.13
C ALA A 47 -5.89 1.70 -9.12
N ALA A 48 -5.93 0.40 -9.33
CA ALA A 48 -6.94 -0.25 -10.18
C ALA A 48 -8.37 -0.01 -9.68
N THR A 49 -8.58 -0.03 -8.36
CA THR A 49 -9.89 0.26 -7.75
C THR A 49 -10.27 1.74 -7.95
N ALA A 50 -9.32 2.67 -7.85
CA ALA A 50 -9.55 4.08 -8.12
C ALA A 50 -9.89 4.31 -9.61
N VAL A 51 -9.21 3.64 -10.54
CA VAL A 51 -9.53 3.68 -11.98
C VAL A 51 -10.95 3.16 -12.23
N ALA A 52 -11.33 2.02 -11.63
CA ALA A 52 -12.70 1.50 -11.76
C ALA A 52 -13.74 2.50 -11.23
N ALA A 53 -13.51 3.10 -10.06
CA ALA A 53 -14.40 4.10 -9.47
C ALA A 53 -14.51 5.35 -10.35
N LEU A 54 -13.40 5.82 -10.93
CA LEU A 54 -13.38 6.98 -11.81
C LEU A 54 -14.18 6.73 -13.09
N ARG A 55 -14.00 5.57 -13.73
CA ARG A 55 -14.75 5.18 -14.93
C ARG A 55 -16.24 4.98 -14.63
N ALA A 56 -16.57 4.45 -13.46
CA ALA A 56 -17.94 4.31 -12.97
C ALA A 56 -18.63 5.65 -12.65
N SER A 57 -17.86 6.71 -12.37
CA SER A 57 -18.41 8.01 -11.95
C SER A 57 -19.06 8.82 -13.07
N GLY A 58 -18.78 8.48 -14.34
CA GLY A 58 -19.21 9.25 -15.50
C GLY A 58 -18.41 10.55 -15.75
N LEU A 59 -17.38 10.83 -14.94
CA LEU A 59 -16.47 11.96 -15.18
C LEU A 59 -15.64 11.72 -16.43
N ALA A 60 -15.61 12.70 -17.32
CA ALA A 60 -14.69 12.73 -18.44
C ALA A 60 -13.30 13.11 -17.93
N VAL A 61 -12.35 12.17 -18.01
CA VAL A 61 -10.96 12.38 -17.61
C VAL A 61 -10.07 12.05 -18.79
N ASP A 62 -9.24 13.02 -19.18
CA ASP A 62 -8.27 12.84 -20.27
C ASP A 62 -7.26 11.75 -19.91
N ASP A 63 -6.91 10.92 -20.89
CA ASP A 63 -5.96 9.82 -20.71
C ASP A 63 -4.59 10.30 -20.18
N ALA A 64 -4.14 11.48 -20.61
CA ALA A 64 -2.91 12.09 -20.12
C ALA A 64 -2.98 12.44 -18.61
N ILE A 65 -4.12 12.97 -18.16
CA ILE A 65 -4.37 13.30 -16.75
C ILE A 65 -4.44 12.01 -15.92
N LEU A 66 -5.13 10.99 -16.43
CA LEU A 66 -5.23 9.69 -15.76
C LEU A 66 -3.85 9.06 -15.55
N ARG A 67 -3.02 9.01 -16.60
CA ARG A 67 -1.67 8.44 -16.55
C ARG A 67 -0.76 9.22 -15.59
N ALA A 68 -0.82 10.55 -15.64
CA ALA A 68 -0.07 11.39 -14.70
C ALA A 68 -0.52 11.13 -13.25
N GLY A 69 -1.84 11.09 -13.00
CA GLY A 69 -2.40 10.81 -11.69
C GLY A 69 -1.98 9.45 -11.14
N ILE A 70 -1.95 8.40 -11.96
CA ILE A 70 -1.50 7.06 -11.53
C ILE A 70 -0.01 7.08 -11.16
N ARG A 71 0.83 7.71 -11.98
CA ARG A 71 2.28 7.80 -11.76
C ARG A 71 2.61 8.60 -10.49
N ASP A 72 1.93 9.72 -10.32
CA ASP A 72 2.24 10.70 -9.27
C ASP A 72 1.48 10.42 -7.97
N ALA A 73 0.53 9.47 -7.96
CA ALA A 73 -0.20 9.04 -6.78
C ALA A 73 0.75 8.47 -5.71
N MET A 74 0.90 9.23 -4.63
CA MET A 74 1.67 8.87 -3.44
C MET A 74 0.82 9.15 -2.20
N LEU A 75 0.95 8.30 -1.18
CA LEU A 75 0.35 8.52 0.13
C LEU A 75 1.46 8.45 1.19
N PRO A 76 1.66 9.50 2.01
CA PRO A 76 2.64 9.47 3.09
C PRO A 76 2.46 8.25 3.99
N GLY A 77 3.56 7.59 4.35
CA GLY A 77 3.53 6.36 5.14
C GLY A 77 2.99 5.13 4.40
N ARG A 78 2.96 5.10 3.07
CA ARG A 78 2.75 3.87 2.27
C ARG A 78 4.01 3.53 1.50
N PHE A 79 4.83 2.63 2.04
CA PHE A 79 6.13 2.26 1.52
C PHE A 79 6.98 3.47 1.10
N GLN A 80 7.00 4.51 1.93
CA GLN A 80 7.62 5.79 1.62
C GLN A 80 9.11 5.76 1.96
N ILE A 81 9.98 5.93 0.97
CA ILE A 81 11.43 6.06 1.18
C ILE A 81 11.73 7.52 1.52
N ILE A 82 12.37 7.77 2.67
CA ILE A 82 12.75 9.13 3.13
C ILE A 82 14.26 9.37 3.20
N SER A 83 15.05 8.31 3.01
CA SER A 83 16.51 8.32 2.95
C SER A 83 16.97 7.06 2.23
N ASP A 84 18.08 7.13 1.49
CA ASP A 84 18.67 5.98 0.78
C ASP A 84 19.91 5.41 1.47
N ALA A 85 20.64 6.22 2.26
CA ALA A 85 21.88 5.83 2.93
C ALA A 85 21.94 6.39 4.37
N PRO A 86 21.48 5.63 5.39
CA PRO A 86 20.84 4.33 5.29
C PRO A 86 19.43 4.43 4.70
N ARG A 87 18.94 3.33 4.10
CA ARG A 87 17.60 3.32 3.50
C ARG A 87 16.52 3.35 4.57
N VAL A 88 15.70 4.39 4.62
CA VAL A 88 14.63 4.52 5.61
C VAL A 88 13.27 4.45 4.94
N ILE A 89 12.42 3.52 5.39
CA ILE A 89 11.09 3.25 4.80
C ILE A 89 10.00 3.44 5.86
N LEU A 90 9.01 4.29 5.57
CA LEU A 90 7.85 4.49 6.42
C LEU A 90 6.65 3.72 5.87
N ASP A 91 6.00 2.87 6.68
CA ASP A 91 4.81 2.13 6.26
C ASP A 91 3.79 1.86 7.39
N VAL A 92 2.57 2.35 7.24
CA VAL A 92 1.50 2.25 8.25
C VAL A 92 0.82 0.88 8.36
N ALA A 93 1.43 -0.21 7.87
CA ALA A 93 0.94 -1.57 8.04
C ALA A 93 0.71 -1.90 9.54
N HIS A 94 -0.50 -2.32 9.89
CA HIS A 94 -0.88 -2.61 11.29
C HIS A 94 -1.78 -3.84 11.42
N ASN A 95 -1.90 -4.61 10.34
CA ASN A 95 -2.68 -5.84 10.28
C ASN A 95 -1.93 -6.88 9.43
N PRO A 96 -2.26 -8.19 9.55
CA PRO A 96 -1.53 -9.24 8.84
C PRO A 96 -1.51 -9.08 7.32
N HIS A 97 -2.62 -8.64 6.72
CA HIS A 97 -2.71 -8.44 5.28
C HIS A 97 -1.77 -7.31 4.79
N ALA A 98 -1.76 -6.17 5.49
CA ALA A 98 -0.86 -5.07 5.18
C ALA A 98 0.62 -5.43 5.42
N ALA A 99 0.90 -6.21 6.47
CA ALA A 99 2.25 -6.71 6.74
C ALA A 99 2.74 -7.68 5.67
N ALA A 100 1.89 -8.57 5.17
CA ALA A 100 2.22 -9.46 4.06
C ALA A 100 2.58 -8.66 2.79
N TYR A 101 1.82 -7.60 2.50
CA TYR A 101 2.14 -6.69 1.39
C TYR A 101 3.49 -5.99 1.60
N LEU A 102 3.74 -5.46 2.81
CA LEU A 102 5.01 -4.82 3.17
C LEU A 102 6.18 -5.80 3.03
N ALA A 103 6.06 -7.02 3.53
CA ALA A 103 7.08 -8.07 3.37
C ALA A 103 7.35 -8.38 1.89
N GLY A 104 6.29 -8.47 1.07
CA GLY A 104 6.42 -8.64 -0.37
C GLY A 104 7.22 -7.51 -1.04
N ARG A 105 6.98 -6.25 -0.63
CA ARG A 105 7.73 -5.08 -1.13
C ARG A 105 9.17 -5.04 -0.62
N LEU A 106 9.43 -5.47 0.61
CA LEU A 106 10.80 -5.56 1.14
C LEU A 106 11.63 -6.59 0.38
N LYS A 107 11.03 -7.72 -0.03
CA LYS A 107 11.70 -8.76 -0.84
C LYS A 107 12.19 -8.27 -2.20
N THR A 108 11.54 -7.26 -2.79
CA THR A 108 11.97 -6.70 -4.10
C THR A 108 13.17 -5.78 -3.98
N LEU A 109 13.58 -5.40 -2.77
CA LEU A 109 14.76 -4.56 -2.54
C LEU A 109 16.01 -5.44 -2.39
N ALA A 110 17.13 -5.00 -2.96
CA ALA A 110 18.42 -5.68 -2.80
C ALA A 110 18.80 -5.79 -1.31
N LYS A 111 19.15 -6.99 -0.84
CA LYS A 111 19.58 -7.27 0.55
C LYS A 111 21.06 -6.91 0.79
N THR A 112 21.40 -5.62 0.72
CA THR A 112 22.64 -5.02 1.25
C THR A 112 22.56 -4.77 2.78
N GLY A 113 23.08 -5.68 3.59
CA GLY A 113 23.14 -5.53 5.06
C GLY A 113 21.82 -5.86 5.79
N ARG A 114 21.71 -5.41 7.05
CA ARG A 114 20.60 -5.76 7.95
C ARG A 114 19.33 -4.94 7.73
N VAL A 115 18.18 -5.52 8.07
CA VAL A 115 16.87 -4.89 8.10
C VAL A 115 16.40 -4.81 9.55
N LEU A 116 16.22 -3.59 10.07
CA LEU A 116 15.69 -3.37 11.41
C LEU A 116 14.24 -2.86 11.27
N ALA A 117 13.35 -3.32 12.14
CA ALA A 117 11.98 -2.83 12.20
C ALA A 117 11.76 -2.05 13.50
N VAL A 118 11.18 -0.85 13.41
CA VAL A 118 10.79 -0.02 14.56
C VAL A 118 9.27 -0.05 14.68
N ILE A 119 8.75 -0.93 15.52
CA ILE A 119 7.32 -1.24 15.50
C ILE A 119 6.61 -0.60 16.69
N GLY A 120 5.56 0.16 16.40
CA GLY A 120 4.56 0.64 17.35
C GLY A 120 3.17 0.19 16.90
N MET A 121 2.46 -0.55 17.74
CA MET A 121 1.11 -1.05 17.41
C MET A 121 0.16 -0.83 18.59
N LEU A 122 -1.10 -0.52 18.29
CA LEU A 122 -2.16 -0.48 19.28
C LEU A 122 -2.52 -1.90 19.73
N HIS A 123 -2.90 -2.04 21.00
CA HIS A 123 -3.18 -3.35 21.63
C HIS A 123 -4.39 -4.08 21.03
N ASP A 124 -5.30 -3.36 20.38
CA ASP A 124 -6.52 -3.89 19.76
C ASP A 124 -6.25 -4.55 18.39
N LYS A 125 -5.00 -4.51 17.91
CA LYS A 125 -4.59 -5.11 16.63
C LYS A 125 -4.07 -6.52 16.81
N ASP A 126 -4.15 -7.31 15.74
CA ASP A 126 -3.48 -8.60 15.66
C ASP A 126 -1.96 -8.39 15.51
N ILE A 127 -1.31 -8.15 16.64
CA ILE A 127 0.13 -7.94 16.73
C ILE A 127 0.88 -9.20 16.30
N ALA A 128 0.45 -10.38 16.76
CA ALA A 128 1.12 -11.64 16.50
C ALA A 128 1.10 -11.98 14.99
N GLY A 129 -0.07 -11.91 14.35
CA GLY A 129 -0.21 -12.16 12.92
C GLY A 129 0.52 -11.12 12.06
N THR A 130 0.53 -9.86 12.49
CA THR A 130 1.27 -8.79 11.79
C THR A 130 2.78 -9.06 11.84
N LEU A 131 3.33 -9.36 13.03
CA LEU A 131 4.76 -9.64 13.20
C LEU A 131 5.18 -10.93 12.49
N ALA A 132 4.35 -11.96 12.47
CA ALA A 132 4.64 -13.22 11.80
C ALA A 132 4.90 -13.04 10.29
N ASN A 133 4.17 -12.11 9.65
CA ASN A 133 4.37 -11.80 8.23
C ASN A 133 5.68 -11.04 7.96
N LEU A 134 6.16 -10.23 8.91
CA LEU A 134 7.38 -9.43 8.75
C LEU A 134 8.64 -10.19 9.18
N ALA A 135 8.52 -11.14 10.11
CA ALA A 135 9.63 -11.88 10.70
C ALA A 135 10.65 -12.43 9.66
N PRO A 136 10.25 -12.95 8.49
CA PRO A 136 11.21 -13.45 7.50
C PRO A 136 12.09 -12.37 6.84
N GLU A 137 11.67 -11.11 6.91
CA GLU A 137 12.34 -9.99 6.22
C GLU A 137 13.06 -9.02 7.16
N VAL A 138 13.02 -9.27 8.48
CA VAL A 138 13.60 -8.39 9.50
C VAL A 138 14.58 -9.16 10.38
N ASP A 139 15.77 -8.61 10.60
CA ASP A 139 16.80 -9.23 11.44
C ASP A 139 16.60 -8.90 12.93
N ALA A 140 16.03 -7.73 13.21
CA ALA A 140 15.76 -7.29 14.57
C ALA A 140 14.54 -6.36 14.63
N VAL A 141 13.79 -6.45 15.73
CA VAL A 141 12.64 -5.60 16.02
C VAL A 141 12.93 -4.74 17.24
N LEU A 142 12.95 -3.43 17.05
CA LEU A 142 12.94 -2.42 18.09
C LEU A 142 11.49 -2.04 18.37
N ARG A 143 11.06 -2.22 19.62
CA ARG A 143 9.72 -1.77 20.05
C ARG A 143 9.79 -0.30 20.37
N ALA A 144 8.95 0.51 19.73
CA ALA A 144 8.77 1.89 20.15
C ALA A 144 7.99 1.89 21.47
N ALA A 145 8.61 2.36 22.55
CA ALA A 145 7.90 2.57 23.81
C ALA A 145 6.91 3.73 23.61
N GLY A 146 5.61 3.44 23.68
CA GLY A 146 4.58 4.47 23.62
C GLY A 146 4.64 5.36 24.85
N ARG A 147 4.63 6.69 24.68
CA ARG A 147 4.11 7.56 25.75
C ARG A 147 2.63 7.23 25.94
N PRO A 148 2.09 7.25 27.18
CA PRO A 148 0.67 7.05 27.41
C PRO A 148 -0.12 8.01 26.53
N ALA A 149 -1.12 7.47 25.81
CA ALA A 149 -1.95 8.24 24.89
C ALA A 149 -2.51 9.48 25.62
N ARG A 150 -2.32 10.67 25.05
CA ARG A 150 -3.12 11.82 25.47
C ARG A 150 -4.58 11.51 25.16
N ARG A 151 -5.48 11.95 26.05
CA ARG A 151 -6.92 11.63 26.11
C ARG A 151 -7.73 12.25 24.96
N ASP A 152 -7.11 12.53 23.82
CA ASP A 152 -7.64 13.30 22.69
C ASP A 152 -7.58 12.52 21.37
N GLY A 153 -7.94 11.23 21.39
CA GLY A 153 -8.56 10.53 20.25
C GLY A 153 -7.80 10.45 18.91
N ARG A 154 -6.55 10.90 18.82
CA ARG A 154 -5.75 10.87 17.59
C ARG A 154 -4.44 10.11 17.80
N ALA A 155 -4.52 8.79 17.86
CA ALA A 155 -3.35 7.92 17.70
C ALA A 155 -3.47 7.17 16.37
N ALA A 156 -2.80 7.67 15.34
CA ALA A 156 -2.60 6.90 14.11
C ALA A 156 -1.55 5.81 14.40
N GLY A 157 -2.01 4.56 14.52
CA GLY A 157 -1.12 3.41 14.65
C GLY A 157 -0.36 3.22 13.33
N GLY A 158 0.97 3.30 13.38
CA GLY A 158 1.84 3.09 12.24
C GLY A 158 3.00 2.19 12.63
N THR A 159 3.26 1.18 11.81
CA THR A 159 4.55 0.50 11.83
C THR A 159 5.59 1.43 11.19
N PHE A 160 6.85 1.33 11.61
CA PHE A 160 7.95 2.04 10.96
C PHE A 160 9.05 1.00 10.68
N ALA A 161 9.63 0.96 9.48
CA ALA A 161 10.67 -0.01 9.14
C ALA A 161 11.96 0.74 8.79
N LEU A 162 12.89 0.80 9.73
CA LEU A 162 14.17 1.50 9.54
C LEU A 162 15.23 0.50 9.08
N ARG A 163 15.58 0.47 7.79
CA ARG A 163 16.70 -0.34 7.35
C ARG A 163 18.02 0.40 7.63
N TYR A 164 19.02 -0.32 8.15
CA TYR A 164 20.35 0.21 8.39
C TYR A 164 21.37 -0.70 7.68
N SER A 165 22.07 -0.15 6.70
CA SER A 165 23.26 -0.79 6.13
C SER A 165 24.47 -0.26 6.90
N LEU A 166 25.23 -1.16 7.56
CA LEU A 166 26.62 -0.91 7.92
C LEU A 166 27.49 -1.43 6.79
#